data_AF-A0A1X7S9R4-F1
#
_entry.id   AF-A0A1X7S9R4-F1
#
_cell.length_a   1.000
_cell.length_b   1.000
_cell.length_c   1.000
_cell.angle_alpha   90.00
_cell.angle_beta   90.00
_cell.angle_gamma   90.00
#
_symmetry.space_group_name_H-M   'P 1'
#
loop_
_entity.id
_entity.type
_entity.pdbx_description
1 polymer ?
#
loop_
_entity_poly.entity_id
_entity_poly.type
_entity_poly.pdbx_seq_one_letter_code
_entity_poly.pdbx_strand_id
1 'polypeptide(L)'
;MTSSDDKTNLFPQYSSQLVGTWKCISFHLYAVPSNPSPSNPHGDLLSKPQGDSPLGRLSISPTGWLAVHSSTPSSLGALTSGKSWHAAPDEEVALVARGLVMYCGYMEVFEDEEEGPVWWRTTVEVAADPGMIGGKEERTIKFEREDLEGEEGREVMVLEPMKEYEVENGTKARAVLKWKRLHTTSHCTLFSRNNPRPNKRSANEITKIKPPNMKFSIATFITIIACVAPIATVLGSCTCRPEAVAYDCWNCCHRENGGGRNVIGCSNGQCQCS
;
A
#
# COMPACT_ATOMS: atom_id res chain seq x y z
N MET A 1 -14.01 -4.27 -36.22
CA MET A 1 -13.94 -4.40 -34.76
C MET A 1 -13.61 -5.85 -34.45
N THR A 2 -12.33 -6.16 -34.29
CA THR A 2 -11.85 -7.34 -33.57
C THR A 2 -12.28 -7.23 -32.11
N SER A 3 -12.40 -8.36 -31.39
CA SER A 3 -12.69 -8.29 -29.95
C SER A 3 -11.48 -7.72 -29.20
N SER A 4 -11.71 -6.90 -28.18
CA SER A 4 -10.65 -6.45 -27.27
C SER A 4 -10.10 -7.58 -26.39
N ASP A 5 -10.66 -8.77 -26.47
CA ASP A 5 -10.25 -9.96 -25.73
C ASP A 5 -9.14 -10.79 -26.42
N ASP A 6 -8.85 -10.53 -27.71
CA ASP A 6 -7.76 -11.20 -28.45
C ASP A 6 -6.41 -10.45 -28.37
N LYS A 7 -6.34 -9.27 -27.71
CA LYS A 7 -5.08 -8.53 -27.55
C LYS A 7 -4.16 -9.19 -26.52
N THR A 8 -2.86 -9.28 -26.83
CA THR A 8 -1.83 -9.79 -25.90
C THR A 8 -1.66 -8.85 -24.70
N ASN A 9 -1.75 -9.38 -23.48
CA ASN A 9 -1.49 -8.62 -22.26
C ASN A 9 0.01 -8.28 -22.12
N LEU A 10 0.34 -6.99 -22.20
CA LEU A 10 1.68 -6.42 -22.14
C LEU A 10 2.13 -6.07 -20.71
N PHE A 11 1.34 -6.34 -19.67
CA PHE A 11 1.65 -5.97 -18.27
C PHE A 11 3.09 -6.33 -17.83
N PRO A 12 3.67 -7.50 -18.17
CA PRO A 12 5.05 -7.82 -17.81
C PRO A 12 6.08 -6.78 -18.30
N GLN A 13 5.84 -6.15 -19.46
CA GLN A 13 6.72 -5.15 -20.07
C GLN A 13 6.63 -3.80 -19.35
N TYR A 14 5.42 -3.39 -18.98
CA TYR A 14 5.13 -2.14 -18.25
C TYR A 14 5.26 -2.26 -16.73
N SER A 15 5.46 -3.47 -16.20
CA SER A 15 5.48 -3.78 -14.76
C SER A 15 6.43 -2.88 -13.97
N SER A 16 7.64 -2.60 -14.48
CA SER A 16 8.63 -1.74 -13.81
C SER A 16 8.14 -0.29 -13.62
N GLN A 17 7.30 0.21 -14.52
CA GLN A 17 6.69 1.54 -14.44
C GLN A 17 5.46 1.53 -13.53
N LEU A 18 4.59 0.54 -13.67
CA LEU A 18 3.28 0.47 -13.01
C LEU A 18 3.34 0.03 -11.52
N VAL A 19 4.19 -0.95 -11.21
CA VAL A 19 4.19 -1.66 -9.92
C VAL A 19 4.60 -0.74 -8.76
N GLY A 20 3.91 -0.88 -7.63
CA GLY A 20 4.15 -0.12 -6.41
C GLY A 20 2.87 0.48 -5.83
N THR A 21 3.01 1.48 -4.95
CA THR A 21 1.90 2.25 -4.39
C THR A 21 1.95 3.69 -4.88
N TRP A 22 0.78 4.26 -5.18
CA TRP A 22 0.60 5.62 -5.67
C TRP A 22 -0.36 6.38 -4.75
N LYS A 23 -0.11 7.69 -4.54
CA LYS A 23 -1.01 8.64 -3.86
C LYS A 23 -1.80 9.40 -4.92
N CYS A 24 -3.13 9.44 -4.81
CA CYS A 24 -3.92 10.36 -5.63
C CYS A 24 -3.59 11.80 -5.23
N ILE A 25 -3.38 12.67 -6.23
CA ILE A 25 -3.15 14.10 -6.04
C ILE A 25 -4.26 14.95 -6.66
N SER A 26 -5.00 14.40 -7.63
CA SER A 26 -6.17 15.04 -8.24
C SER A 26 -7.14 13.99 -8.77
N PHE A 27 -8.44 14.26 -8.58
CA PHE A 27 -9.53 13.64 -9.33
C PHE A 27 -10.48 14.77 -9.74
N HIS A 28 -10.46 15.10 -11.04
CA HIS A 28 -11.26 16.16 -11.65
C HIS A 28 -12.23 15.57 -12.68
N LEU A 29 -13.43 16.15 -12.77
CA LEU A 29 -14.32 15.97 -13.93
C LEU A 29 -14.12 17.13 -14.89
N TYR A 30 -13.90 16.82 -16.17
CA TYR A 30 -13.91 17.80 -17.24
C TYR A 30 -15.07 17.52 -18.20
N ALA A 31 -15.72 18.57 -18.69
CA ALA A 31 -16.73 18.51 -19.74
C ALA A 31 -16.06 18.21 -21.08
N VAL A 32 -16.57 17.23 -21.83
CA VAL A 32 -16.04 16.90 -23.16
C VAL A 32 -16.32 18.06 -24.11
N PRO A 33 -15.29 18.75 -24.66
CA PRO A 33 -15.50 19.89 -25.53
C PRO A 33 -15.95 19.45 -26.93
N SER A 34 -17.05 20.02 -27.44
CA SER A 34 -17.55 19.75 -28.80
C SER A 34 -16.57 20.14 -29.91
N ASN A 35 -15.58 20.98 -29.59
CA ASN A 35 -14.40 21.28 -30.41
C ASN A 35 -13.19 21.37 -29.46
N PRO A 36 -12.33 20.33 -29.37
CA PRO A 36 -11.16 20.37 -28.50
C PRO A 36 -10.12 21.37 -29.03
N SER A 37 -9.60 22.21 -28.12
CA SER A 37 -8.50 23.13 -28.42
C SER A 37 -7.18 22.59 -27.85
N PRO A 38 -6.03 22.74 -28.53
CA PRO A 38 -4.72 22.45 -27.95
C PRO A 38 -4.45 23.23 -26.64
N SER A 39 -5.10 24.38 -26.44
CA SER A 39 -5.00 25.18 -25.20
C SER A 39 -5.91 24.70 -24.07
N ASN A 40 -6.90 23.83 -24.35
CA ASN A 40 -7.71 23.17 -23.34
C ASN A 40 -8.09 21.75 -23.83
N PRO A 41 -7.20 20.76 -23.68
CA PRO A 41 -7.39 19.42 -24.24
C PRO A 41 -8.43 18.58 -23.48
N HIS A 42 -8.73 18.90 -22.23
CA HIS A 42 -9.72 18.17 -21.41
C HIS A 42 -11.11 18.84 -21.41
N GLY A 43 -11.19 20.14 -21.69
CA GLY A 43 -12.42 20.94 -21.60
C GLY A 43 -12.58 21.62 -20.24
N ASP A 44 -13.77 22.13 -19.94
CA ASP A 44 -13.98 22.93 -18.72
C ASP A 44 -14.14 22.05 -17.48
N LEU A 45 -13.54 22.47 -16.35
CA LEU A 45 -13.61 21.76 -15.08
C LEU A 45 -15.06 21.82 -14.52
N LEU A 46 -15.75 20.67 -14.51
CA LEU A 46 -17.10 20.53 -13.96
C LEU A 46 -17.09 20.42 -12.43
N SER A 47 -16.25 19.55 -11.87
CA SER A 47 -16.21 19.29 -10.43
C SER A 47 -14.94 18.58 -9.97
N LYS A 48 -14.77 18.49 -8.64
CA LYS A 48 -13.71 17.71 -7.97
C LYS A 48 -14.35 16.76 -6.94
N PRO A 49 -14.76 15.53 -7.31
CA PRO A 49 -15.54 14.66 -6.42
C PRO A 49 -14.85 14.33 -5.10
N GLN A 50 -13.51 14.33 -5.09
CA GLN A 50 -12.70 14.04 -3.90
C GLN A 50 -12.01 15.30 -3.32
N GLY A 51 -12.46 16.49 -3.74
CA GLY A 51 -11.94 17.79 -3.33
C GLY A 51 -10.53 18.10 -3.85
N ASP A 52 -9.93 19.17 -3.33
CA ASP A 52 -8.56 19.60 -3.65
C ASP A 52 -7.45 18.78 -2.97
N SER A 53 -7.82 17.73 -2.22
CA SER A 53 -6.86 16.89 -1.48
C SER A 53 -7.42 15.46 -1.32
N PRO A 54 -7.52 14.70 -2.43
CA PRO A 54 -8.10 13.35 -2.42
C PRO A 54 -7.31 12.38 -1.55
N LEU A 55 -8.01 11.59 -0.74
CA LEU A 55 -7.40 10.54 0.10
C LEU A 55 -7.30 9.21 -0.65
N GLY A 56 -6.61 9.24 -1.79
CA GLY A 56 -6.47 8.09 -2.68
C GLY A 56 -5.18 7.29 -2.52
N ARG A 57 -5.30 5.96 -2.57
CA ARG A 57 -4.22 4.99 -2.74
C ARG A 57 -4.57 4.00 -3.84
N LEU A 58 -3.63 3.82 -4.77
CA LEU A 58 -3.64 2.79 -5.79
C LEU A 58 -2.41 1.91 -5.54
N SER A 59 -2.62 0.61 -5.39
CA SER A 59 -1.55 -0.38 -5.26
C SER A 59 -1.60 -1.35 -6.43
N ILE A 60 -0.46 -1.57 -7.08
CA ILE A 60 -0.30 -2.51 -8.19
C ILE A 60 0.79 -3.52 -7.80
N SER A 61 0.43 -4.80 -7.73
CA SER A 61 1.36 -5.88 -7.39
C SER A 61 2.26 -6.28 -8.58
N PRO A 62 3.40 -6.95 -8.34
CA PRO A 62 4.21 -7.55 -9.40
C PRO A 62 3.49 -8.60 -10.27
N THR A 63 2.30 -9.08 -9.84
CA THR A 63 1.47 -10.06 -10.56
C THR A 63 0.28 -9.42 -11.28
N GLY A 64 0.20 -8.09 -11.35
CA GLY A 64 -0.91 -7.38 -11.98
C GLY A 64 -2.19 -7.36 -11.14
N TRP A 65 -2.12 -7.61 -9.83
CA TRP A 65 -3.25 -7.35 -8.94
C TRP A 65 -3.31 -5.85 -8.63
N LEU A 66 -4.41 -5.21 -9.01
CA LEU A 66 -4.65 -3.78 -8.83
C LEU A 66 -5.69 -3.57 -7.73
N ALA A 67 -5.46 -2.60 -6.84
CA ALA A 67 -6.41 -2.22 -5.80
C ALA A 67 -6.44 -0.69 -5.59
N VAL A 68 -7.61 -0.10 -5.78
CA VAL A 68 -7.89 1.33 -5.56
C VAL A 68 -8.71 1.51 -4.29
N HIS A 69 -8.32 2.49 -3.48
CA HIS A 69 -9.05 2.98 -2.32
C HIS A 69 -8.98 4.51 -2.34
N SER A 70 -10.09 5.23 -2.47
CA SER A 70 -10.07 6.69 -2.58
C SER A 70 -11.34 7.33 -2.01
N SER A 71 -11.18 8.47 -1.35
CA SER A 71 -12.28 9.16 -0.64
C SER A 71 -12.00 10.66 -0.46
N THR A 72 -12.99 11.44 -0.02
CA THR A 72 -12.73 12.82 0.42
C THR A 72 -12.19 12.83 1.86
N PRO A 73 -11.45 13.87 2.26
CA PRO A 73 -11.17 14.13 3.68
C PRO A 73 -12.44 14.32 4.54
N SER A 74 -13.53 14.80 3.94
CA SER A 74 -14.79 15.09 4.63
C SER A 74 -15.64 13.86 4.93
N SER A 75 -15.60 12.81 4.09
CA SER A 75 -16.33 11.57 4.34
C SER A 75 -15.61 10.64 5.31
N LEU A 76 -14.28 10.68 5.40
CA LEU A 76 -13.51 9.91 6.40
C LEU A 76 -13.45 10.57 7.80
N GLY A 77 -14.38 11.49 8.09
CA GLY A 77 -14.57 12.04 9.42
C GLY A 77 -15.16 11.03 10.42
N ALA A 78 -15.16 11.39 11.71
CA ALA A 78 -15.97 10.69 12.69
C ALA A 78 -17.47 10.95 12.41
N LEU A 79 -18.32 9.91 12.60
CA LEU A 79 -19.76 10.04 12.43
C LEU A 79 -20.35 11.05 13.43
N THR A 80 -21.36 11.82 13.02
CA THR A 80 -21.95 12.90 13.84
C THR A 80 -22.49 12.41 15.19
N SER A 81 -23.04 11.20 15.23
CA SER A 81 -23.49 10.53 16.47
C SER A 81 -22.35 10.09 17.41
N GLY A 82 -21.08 10.16 16.99
CA GLY A 82 -19.91 9.69 17.73
C GLY A 82 -19.80 8.17 17.86
N LYS A 83 -20.67 7.41 17.20
CA LYS A 83 -20.74 5.95 17.28
C LYS A 83 -19.84 5.25 16.26
N SER A 84 -19.62 3.95 16.46
CA SER A 84 -19.09 3.07 15.41
C SER A 84 -20.15 2.82 14.33
N TRP A 85 -19.71 2.48 13.11
CA TRP A 85 -20.62 2.22 11.97
C TRP A 85 -21.69 1.15 12.29
N HIS A 86 -21.35 0.14 13.09
CA HIS A 86 -22.29 -0.92 13.50
C HIS A 86 -23.42 -0.47 14.46
N ALA A 87 -23.37 0.75 14.98
CA ALA A 87 -24.35 1.29 15.93
C ALA A 87 -24.91 2.68 15.54
N ALA A 88 -24.40 3.25 14.45
CA ALA A 88 -24.84 4.51 13.88
C ALA A 88 -26.12 4.33 13.03
N PRO A 89 -26.90 5.40 12.79
CA PRO A 89 -28.00 5.37 11.83
C PRO A 89 -27.50 5.13 10.40
N ASP A 90 -28.27 4.38 9.60
CA ASP A 90 -27.96 4.07 8.20
C ASP A 90 -27.69 5.32 7.36
N GLU A 91 -28.35 6.44 7.67
CA GLU A 91 -28.16 7.73 7.01
C GLU A 91 -26.75 8.34 7.21
N GLU A 92 -26.15 8.18 8.41
CA GLU A 92 -24.76 8.62 8.66
C GLU A 92 -23.77 7.72 7.92
N VAL A 93 -24.00 6.40 7.98
CA VAL A 93 -23.15 5.39 7.33
C VAL A 93 -23.20 5.54 5.80
N ALA A 94 -24.38 5.75 5.23
CA ALA A 94 -24.56 5.95 3.78
C ALA A 94 -23.91 7.24 3.28
N LEU A 95 -23.85 8.29 4.12
CA LEU A 95 -23.16 9.55 3.78
C LEU A 95 -21.65 9.32 3.61
N VAL A 96 -21.04 8.51 4.48
CA VAL A 96 -19.62 8.13 4.36
C VAL A 96 -19.39 7.14 3.22
N ALA A 97 -20.23 6.11 3.10
CA ALA A 97 -20.09 5.07 2.08
C ALA A 97 -20.18 5.62 0.65
N ARG A 98 -21.07 6.59 0.38
CA ARG A 98 -21.14 7.29 -0.91
C ARG A 98 -19.88 8.10 -1.25
N GLY A 99 -19.11 8.50 -0.24
CA GLY A 99 -17.82 9.17 -0.42
C GLY A 99 -16.64 8.22 -0.61
N LEU A 100 -16.86 6.90 -0.64
CA LEU A 100 -15.82 5.88 -0.66
C LEU A 100 -15.80 5.10 -1.98
N VAL A 101 -14.76 5.32 -2.78
CA VAL A 101 -14.50 4.57 -4.01
C VAL A 101 -13.44 3.51 -3.73
N MET A 102 -13.84 2.24 -3.76
CA MET A 102 -12.92 1.10 -3.66
C MET A 102 -13.23 0.08 -4.74
N TYR A 103 -12.19 -0.45 -5.40
CA TYR A 103 -12.28 -1.63 -6.24
C TYR A 103 -10.93 -2.34 -6.36
N CYS A 104 -10.94 -3.65 -6.61
CA CYS A 104 -9.75 -4.43 -6.93
C CYS A 104 -10.04 -5.60 -7.88
N GLY A 105 -8.98 -6.10 -8.50
CA GLY A 105 -9.01 -7.19 -9.49
C GLY A 105 -7.70 -7.27 -10.27
N TYR A 106 -7.60 -8.21 -11.21
CA TYR A 106 -6.45 -8.29 -12.12
C TYR A 106 -6.52 -7.24 -13.22
N MET A 107 -5.36 -6.64 -13.50
CA MET A 107 -5.15 -5.71 -14.61
C MET A 107 -4.44 -6.37 -15.79
N GLU A 108 -4.83 -5.93 -16.99
CA GLU A 108 -4.19 -6.24 -18.26
C GLU A 108 -3.76 -4.91 -18.90
N VAL A 109 -2.63 -4.90 -19.61
CA VAL A 109 -2.10 -3.68 -20.26
C VAL A 109 -1.97 -3.92 -21.76
N PHE A 110 -2.29 -2.91 -22.56
CA PHE A 110 -2.32 -2.99 -24.01
C PHE A 110 -1.85 -1.68 -24.64
N GLU A 111 -1.48 -1.76 -25.91
CA GLU A 111 -1.26 -0.61 -26.80
C GLU A 111 -2.37 -0.56 -27.87
N ASP A 112 -2.34 0.47 -28.71
CA ASP A 112 -3.10 0.51 -29.97
C ASP A 112 -2.14 0.56 -31.16
N GLU A 113 -2.57 -0.04 -32.28
CA GLU A 113 -1.68 -0.64 -33.29
C GLU A 113 -0.87 0.37 -34.14
N GLU A 114 -1.15 1.68 -34.02
CA GLU A 114 -0.54 2.77 -34.78
C GLU A 114 0.29 3.74 -33.90
N GLU A 115 1.01 3.23 -32.89
CA GLU A 115 1.64 4.02 -31.79
C GLU A 115 0.61 4.67 -30.84
N GLY A 116 -0.52 3.98 -30.59
CA GLY A 116 -1.58 4.48 -29.72
C GLY A 116 -1.21 4.56 -28.23
N PRO A 117 -1.94 5.34 -27.42
CA PRO A 117 -1.65 5.49 -25.99
C PRO A 117 -1.78 4.15 -25.26
N VAL A 118 -0.79 3.85 -24.40
CA VAL A 118 -0.85 2.69 -23.50
C VAL A 118 -2.11 2.78 -22.64
N TRP A 119 -2.85 1.69 -22.52
CA TRP A 119 -4.07 1.61 -21.71
C TRP A 119 -4.10 0.33 -20.88
N TRP A 120 -4.85 0.35 -19.79
CA TRP A 120 -5.15 -0.85 -19.01
C TRP A 120 -6.64 -1.16 -18.99
N ARG A 121 -6.93 -2.43 -18.74
CA ARG A 121 -8.24 -2.96 -18.37
C ARG A 121 -8.10 -3.63 -17.00
N THR A 122 -8.98 -3.30 -16.05
CA THR A 122 -9.13 -4.08 -14.81
C THR A 122 -10.46 -4.82 -14.85
N THR A 123 -10.44 -6.13 -14.68
CA THR A 123 -11.67 -6.89 -14.42
C THR A 123 -11.94 -6.84 -12.92
N VAL A 124 -13.05 -6.22 -12.51
CA VAL A 124 -13.34 -5.92 -11.10
C VAL A 124 -13.89 -7.14 -10.38
N GLU A 125 -13.18 -7.63 -9.37
CA GLU A 125 -13.58 -8.80 -8.57
C GLU A 125 -14.30 -8.39 -7.27
N VAL A 126 -13.88 -7.28 -6.66
CA VAL A 126 -14.49 -6.72 -5.43
C VAL A 126 -14.55 -5.21 -5.55
N ALA A 127 -15.66 -4.60 -5.15
CA ALA A 127 -15.83 -3.14 -5.11
C ALA A 127 -16.74 -2.71 -3.95
N ALA A 128 -16.65 -1.42 -3.57
CA ALA A 128 -17.58 -0.80 -2.62
C ALA A 128 -18.96 -0.53 -3.23
N ASP A 129 -19.02 -0.31 -4.55
CA ASP A 129 -20.25 -0.37 -5.34
C ASP A 129 -20.39 -1.78 -5.96
N PRO A 130 -21.37 -2.60 -5.53
CA PRO A 130 -21.60 -3.92 -6.11
C PRO A 130 -21.90 -3.90 -7.62
N GLY A 131 -22.39 -2.78 -8.15
CA GLY A 131 -22.67 -2.61 -9.59
C GLY A 131 -21.42 -2.65 -10.48
N MET A 132 -20.23 -2.48 -9.91
CA MET A 132 -18.96 -2.60 -10.63
C MET A 132 -18.47 -4.06 -10.76
N ILE A 133 -18.97 -4.99 -9.94
CA ILE A 133 -18.39 -6.35 -9.83
C ILE A 133 -18.69 -7.16 -11.09
N GLY A 134 -17.64 -7.79 -11.65
CA GLY A 134 -17.65 -8.42 -12.97
C GLY A 134 -17.50 -7.44 -14.13
N GLY A 135 -17.45 -6.14 -13.87
CA GLY A 135 -17.23 -5.08 -14.86
C GLY A 135 -15.78 -4.96 -15.32
N LYS A 136 -15.59 -4.27 -16.46
CA LYS A 136 -14.29 -3.92 -17.05
C LYS A 136 -14.04 -2.40 -16.92
N GLU A 137 -13.10 -2.02 -16.06
CA GLU A 137 -12.62 -0.64 -15.91
C GLU A 137 -11.46 -0.38 -16.88
N GLU A 138 -11.68 0.50 -17.87
CA GLU A 138 -10.76 0.74 -18.99
C GLU A 138 -10.22 2.18 -18.97
N ARG A 139 -8.90 2.32 -18.85
CA ARG A 139 -8.20 3.60 -18.63
C ARG A 139 -7.00 3.74 -19.56
N THR A 140 -6.87 4.87 -20.26
CA THR A 140 -5.59 5.25 -20.88
C THR A 140 -4.62 5.72 -19.79
N ILE A 141 -3.33 5.57 -20.05
CA ILE A 141 -2.24 5.82 -19.11
C ILE A 141 -1.28 6.82 -19.77
N LYS A 142 -0.90 7.87 -19.03
CA LYS A 142 0.20 8.76 -19.40
C LYS A 142 1.15 8.89 -18.22
N PHE A 143 2.45 8.84 -18.48
CA PHE A 143 3.48 9.12 -17.47
C PHE A 143 4.05 10.52 -17.71
N GLU A 144 4.01 11.32 -16.65
CA GLU A 144 4.44 12.71 -16.63
C GLU A 144 5.47 12.92 -15.51
N ARG A 145 6.20 14.03 -15.57
CA ARG A 145 7.01 14.52 -14.45
C ARG A 145 6.51 15.89 -14.05
N GLU A 146 6.18 16.04 -12.77
CA GLU A 146 5.69 17.30 -12.19
C GLU A 146 6.52 17.65 -10.95
N ASP A 147 6.75 18.95 -10.73
CA ASP A 147 7.38 19.46 -9.52
C ASP A 147 6.28 19.66 -8.46
N LEU A 148 6.28 18.83 -7.41
CA LEU A 148 5.15 18.69 -6.50
C LEU A 148 5.57 18.85 -5.04
N GLU A 149 4.84 19.67 -4.28
CA GLU A 149 5.05 19.86 -2.83
C GLU A 149 6.49 20.31 -2.45
N GLY A 150 7.26 20.86 -3.41
CA GLY A 150 8.67 21.24 -3.25
C GLY A 150 9.69 20.18 -3.69
N GLU A 151 9.23 19.09 -4.31
CA GLU A 151 10.06 17.99 -4.81
C GLU A 151 10.10 18.00 -6.35
N GLU A 152 11.29 18.21 -6.93
CA GLU A 152 11.50 18.32 -8.38
C GLU A 152 11.37 16.96 -9.09
N GLY A 153 10.74 16.95 -10.28
CA GLY A 153 10.73 15.82 -11.21
C GLY A 153 10.03 14.55 -10.72
N ARG A 154 8.98 14.66 -9.87
CA ARG A 154 8.25 13.50 -9.36
C ARG A 154 7.49 12.77 -10.46
N GLU A 155 7.53 11.43 -10.41
CA GLU A 155 6.82 10.54 -11.33
C GLU A 155 5.31 10.57 -11.07
N VAL A 156 4.56 11.04 -12.06
CA VAL A 156 3.09 11.15 -12.02
C VAL A 156 2.50 10.27 -13.11
N MET A 157 1.50 9.48 -12.73
CA MET A 157 0.67 8.70 -13.65
C MET A 157 -0.70 9.37 -13.76
N VAL A 158 -1.09 9.71 -14.98
CA VAL A 158 -2.40 10.26 -15.32
C VAL A 158 -3.25 9.16 -15.94
N LEU A 159 -4.49 9.04 -15.46
CA LEU A 159 -5.47 8.07 -15.94
C LEU A 159 -6.72 8.78 -16.44
N GLU A 160 -7.15 8.46 -17.66
CA GLU A 160 -8.39 8.95 -18.27
C GLU A 160 -9.26 7.75 -18.70
N PRO A 161 -10.60 7.78 -18.55
CA PRO A 161 -11.46 6.69 -18.98
C PRO A 161 -11.52 6.61 -20.51
N MET A 162 -11.49 5.39 -21.05
CA MET A 162 -11.74 5.15 -22.47
C MET A 162 -13.21 5.38 -22.87
N LYS A 163 -14.10 5.45 -21.88
CA LYS A 163 -15.54 5.70 -22.05
C LYS A 163 -15.94 7.01 -21.37
N GLU A 164 -16.60 7.86 -22.13
CA GLU A 164 -17.28 9.05 -21.63
C GLU A 164 -18.55 8.63 -20.89
N TYR A 165 -18.94 9.40 -19.87
CA TYR A 165 -20.22 9.21 -19.18
C TYR A 165 -21.01 10.52 -19.15
N GLU A 166 -22.31 10.42 -18.96
CA GLU A 166 -23.21 11.56 -18.90
C GLU A 166 -23.47 11.95 -17.44
N VAL A 167 -23.41 13.24 -17.13
CA VAL A 167 -23.86 13.78 -15.83
C VAL A 167 -25.29 14.30 -15.94
N GLU A 168 -25.96 14.53 -14.81
CA GLU A 168 -27.43 14.75 -14.68
C GLU A 168 -28.06 15.79 -15.63
N ASN A 169 -27.28 16.74 -16.16
CA ASN A 169 -27.74 17.78 -17.09
C ASN A 169 -27.55 17.41 -18.59
N GLY A 170 -27.19 16.17 -18.93
CA GLY A 170 -26.90 15.72 -20.29
C GLY A 170 -25.48 16.04 -20.79
N THR A 171 -24.61 16.63 -19.95
CA THR A 171 -23.23 16.93 -20.33
C THR A 171 -22.38 15.65 -20.30
N LYS A 172 -21.63 15.40 -21.37
CA LYS A 172 -20.60 14.37 -21.39
C LYS A 172 -19.40 14.80 -20.55
N ALA A 173 -18.91 13.91 -19.68
CA ALA A 173 -17.77 14.14 -18.80
C ALA A 173 -16.71 13.04 -18.93
N ARG A 174 -15.47 13.41 -18.56
CA ARG A 174 -14.35 12.47 -18.35
C ARG A 174 -13.74 12.70 -16.96
N ALA A 175 -13.49 11.61 -16.23
CA ALA A 175 -12.83 11.61 -14.94
C ALA A 175 -11.31 11.48 -15.09
N VAL A 176 -10.57 12.59 -15.00
CA VAL A 176 -9.11 12.58 -15.06
C VAL A 176 -8.56 12.43 -13.63
N LEU A 177 -7.73 11.40 -13.40
CA LEU A 177 -7.09 11.15 -12.11
C LEU A 177 -5.58 11.26 -12.26
N LYS A 178 -4.92 12.07 -11.42
CA LYS A 178 -3.46 12.12 -11.30
C LYS A 178 -2.98 11.45 -10.03
N TRP A 179 -1.91 10.66 -10.16
CA TRP A 179 -1.35 9.82 -9.11
C TRP A 179 0.17 10.01 -9.02
N LYS A 180 0.71 10.46 -7.88
CA LYS A 180 2.17 10.50 -7.67
C LYS A 180 2.68 9.21 -7.03
N ARG A 181 3.81 8.69 -7.51
CA ARG A 181 4.39 7.43 -6.99
C ARG A 181 4.87 7.64 -5.55
N LEU A 182 4.53 6.72 -4.65
CA LEU A 182 5.07 6.72 -3.29
C LEU A 182 6.40 5.98 -3.31
N HIS A 183 7.51 6.74 -3.35
CA HIS A 183 8.82 6.17 -3.06
C HIS A 183 8.83 5.68 -1.61
N THR A 184 9.09 4.39 -1.42
CA THR A 184 9.42 3.83 -0.10
C THR A 184 10.75 4.42 0.34
N THR A 185 10.73 5.50 1.12
CA THR A 185 11.93 6.00 1.78
C THR A 185 12.42 4.92 2.74
N SER A 186 13.56 4.31 2.40
CA SER A 186 14.17 3.20 3.14
C SER A 186 14.75 3.59 4.50
N HIS A 187 14.07 4.48 5.24
CA HIS A 187 14.20 4.64 6.68
C HIS A 187 13.58 3.46 7.42
N CYS A 188 14.00 2.25 7.05
CA CYS A 188 14.03 1.10 7.94
C CYS A 188 15.14 1.36 8.98
N THR A 189 14.92 2.38 9.82
CA THR A 189 15.77 2.69 10.97
C THR A 189 15.54 1.56 11.96
N LEU A 190 16.30 0.48 11.79
CA LEU A 190 16.29 -0.67 12.67
C LEU A 190 16.42 -0.15 14.11
N PHE A 191 15.36 -0.35 14.90
CA PHE A 191 15.39 -0.17 16.34
C PHE A 191 16.27 -1.27 16.94
N SER A 192 17.59 -1.13 16.73
CA SER A 192 18.61 -1.83 17.49
C SER A 192 18.34 -1.50 18.94
N ARG A 193 17.85 -2.50 19.69
CA ARG A 193 17.65 -2.41 21.12
C ARG A 193 19.02 -2.40 21.80
N ASN A 194 19.70 -1.26 21.72
CA ASN A 194 20.82 -0.89 22.59
C ASN A 194 20.30 -0.75 24.02
N ASN A 195 20.00 -1.89 24.61
CA ASN A 195 19.42 -2.06 25.93
C ASN A 195 20.47 -1.62 26.97
N PRO A 196 20.32 -0.45 27.63
CA PRO A 196 21.36 0.05 28.51
C PRO A 196 21.47 -0.88 29.72
N ARG A 197 22.60 -1.58 29.87
CA ARG A 197 22.83 -2.43 31.05
C ARG A 197 22.72 -1.55 32.31
N PRO A 198 21.87 -1.88 33.30
CA PRO A 198 21.72 -1.07 34.49
C PRO A 198 23.05 -1.01 35.26
N ASN A 199 23.61 0.19 35.36
CA ASN A 199 24.97 0.41 35.81
C ASN A 199 25.05 0.32 37.35
N LYS A 200 25.57 -0.78 37.89
CA LYS A 200 25.75 -0.96 39.35
C LYS A 200 26.88 -0.08 39.87
N ARG A 201 26.57 1.01 40.61
CA ARG A 201 27.50 1.61 41.58
C ARG A 201 26.82 2.44 42.67
N SER A 202 27.41 2.38 43.86
CA SER A 202 27.26 3.26 45.04
C SER A 202 25.84 3.71 45.43
N ALA A 203 25.33 3.14 46.53
CA ALA A 203 24.30 3.79 47.33
C ALA A 203 24.92 4.83 48.27
N ASN A 204 24.22 5.96 48.43
CA ASN A 204 24.15 6.92 49.53
C ASN A 204 23.06 7.91 49.08
N GLU A 205 22.08 8.36 49.87
CA GLU A 205 21.88 8.28 51.32
C GLU A 205 20.35 8.32 51.57
N ILE A 206 19.79 7.39 52.34
CA ILE A 206 18.36 7.40 52.73
C ILE A 206 18.22 7.13 54.23
N THR A 207 17.39 7.93 54.89
CA THR A 207 17.21 7.94 56.34
C THR A 207 16.41 6.76 56.88
N LYS A 208 16.73 6.41 58.13
CA LYS A 208 16.21 5.28 58.93
C LYS A 208 14.70 5.02 58.77
N ILE A 209 14.35 3.84 58.24
CA ILE A 209 13.14 3.09 58.62
C ILE A 209 13.58 1.71 59.10
N LYS A 210 12.96 1.19 60.17
CA LYS A 210 13.43 0.05 60.98
C LYS A 210 12.57 -1.20 60.76
N PRO A 211 13.05 -2.24 60.03
CA PRO A 211 12.40 -3.55 59.99
C PRO A 211 12.83 -4.46 61.16
N PRO A 212 12.03 -5.50 61.50
CA PRO A 212 12.38 -6.49 62.52
C PRO A 212 13.30 -7.61 62.01
N ASN A 213 13.83 -8.42 62.93
CA ASN A 213 14.77 -9.50 62.64
C ASN A 213 14.15 -10.71 61.92
N MET A 214 14.86 -11.25 60.92
CA MET A 214 14.93 -12.69 60.66
C MET A 214 16.34 -13.04 60.12
N LYS A 215 16.80 -14.30 60.27
CA LYS A 215 18.24 -14.66 60.16
C LYS A 215 18.53 -15.75 59.12
N PHE A 216 19.78 -15.75 58.65
CA PHE A 216 20.48 -16.82 57.90
C PHE A 216 19.99 -17.10 56.46
N SER A 217 20.81 -17.63 55.54
CA SER A 217 22.22 -18.05 55.65
C SER A 217 23.07 -17.67 54.42
N ILE A 218 24.40 -17.77 54.53
CA ILE A 218 25.35 -17.55 53.42
C ILE A 218 26.17 -18.83 53.17
N ALA A 219 25.79 -19.53 52.09
CA ALA A 219 26.55 -20.51 51.32
C ALA A 219 25.78 -20.65 49.97
N THR A 220 26.36 -20.77 48.78
CA THR A 220 27.63 -21.42 48.42
C THR A 220 28.35 -20.69 47.27
N PHE A 221 29.69 -20.76 47.36
CA PHE A 221 30.74 -20.65 46.35
C PHE A 221 30.34 -21.02 44.90
N ILE A 222 30.70 -20.26 43.85
CA ILE A 222 32.04 -20.06 43.23
C ILE A 222 32.53 -21.27 42.40
N THR A 223 32.30 -21.20 41.09
CA THR A 223 32.90 -21.90 39.93
C THR A 223 32.43 -21.16 38.64
N ILE A 224 32.91 -21.35 37.40
CA ILE A 224 34.23 -21.61 36.78
C ILE A 224 34.15 -20.83 35.44
N ILE A 225 34.91 -19.75 35.23
CA ILE A 225 36.19 -19.67 34.48
C ILE A 225 36.17 -20.29 33.05
N ALA A 226 36.18 -19.36 32.08
CA ALA A 226 36.80 -19.38 30.75
C ALA A 226 36.55 -20.54 29.74
N CYS A 227 36.15 -20.14 28.53
CA CYS A 227 36.83 -20.57 27.30
C CYS A 227 36.85 -19.41 26.28
N VAL A 228 37.81 -19.40 25.35
CA VAL A 228 38.00 -18.32 24.37
C VAL A 228 37.22 -18.60 23.07
N ALA A 229 36.88 -17.56 22.33
CA ALA A 229 36.02 -17.61 21.15
C ALA A 229 36.58 -18.43 19.97
N PRO A 230 35.71 -18.75 19.00
CA PRO A 230 35.95 -18.25 17.64
C PRO A 230 34.87 -17.26 17.19
N ILE A 231 35.22 -16.43 16.20
CA ILE A 231 34.31 -15.49 15.54
C ILE A 231 33.36 -16.29 14.64
N ALA A 232 32.07 -16.33 15.00
CA ALA A 232 31.03 -16.86 14.12
C ALA A 232 30.52 -15.76 13.17
N THR A 233 30.46 -16.07 11.88
CA THR A 233 29.74 -15.26 10.89
C THR A 233 28.26 -15.19 11.25
N VAL A 234 27.67 -14.00 11.17
CA VAL A 234 26.23 -13.80 11.46
C VAL A 234 25.40 -14.24 10.26
N LEU A 235 25.21 -15.55 10.13
CA LEU A 235 24.10 -16.11 9.37
C LEU A 235 22.84 -15.96 10.23
N GLY A 236 21.84 -15.23 9.72
CA GLY A 236 20.60 -14.97 10.45
C GLY A 236 19.70 -16.20 10.46
N SER A 237 19.79 -17.03 11.49
CA SER A 237 18.98 -18.26 11.59
C SER A 237 17.49 -17.93 11.68
N CYS A 238 16.77 -18.08 10.56
CA CYS A 238 15.32 -17.89 10.48
C CYS A 238 14.59 -18.92 11.35
N THR A 239 13.96 -18.44 12.43
CA THR A 239 13.12 -19.26 13.31
C THR A 239 11.65 -19.14 12.95
N CYS A 240 10.94 -20.27 12.91
CA CYS A 240 9.51 -20.35 12.57
C CYS A 240 8.68 -21.05 13.64
N ARG A 241 7.38 -20.75 13.68
CA ARG A 241 6.40 -21.50 14.51
C ARG A 241 5.56 -22.45 13.65
N PRO A 242 5.21 -23.66 14.15
CA PRO A 242 4.34 -24.61 13.42
C PRO A 242 2.98 -24.03 13.00
N GLU A 243 2.50 -23.01 13.72
CA GLU A 243 1.21 -22.35 13.47
C GLU A 243 1.30 -21.20 12.44
N ALA A 244 2.51 -20.72 12.11
CA ALA A 244 2.74 -19.51 11.31
C ALA A 244 3.69 -19.70 10.11
N VAL A 245 4.01 -20.96 9.77
CA VAL A 245 5.04 -21.37 8.79
C VAL A 245 5.00 -20.58 7.48
N ALA A 246 3.81 -20.39 6.90
CA ALA A 246 3.64 -19.71 5.62
C ALA A 246 4.09 -18.24 5.62
N TYR A 247 3.97 -17.53 6.75
CA TYR A 247 4.38 -16.13 6.87
C TYR A 247 5.84 -16.00 7.34
N ASP A 248 6.20 -16.75 8.39
CA ASP A 248 7.55 -16.73 8.99
C ASP A 248 8.63 -17.11 7.97
N CYS A 249 8.38 -18.16 7.16
CA CYS A 249 9.40 -18.71 6.26
C CYS A 249 9.46 -18.08 4.88
N TRP A 250 8.38 -17.46 4.38
CA TRP A 250 8.34 -16.92 3.02
C TRP A 250 9.40 -15.83 2.79
N ASN A 251 9.51 -14.88 3.73
CA ASN A 251 10.52 -13.83 3.71
C ASN A 251 11.96 -14.37 3.77
N CYS A 252 12.17 -15.53 4.39
CA CYS A 252 13.49 -16.16 4.47
C CYS A 252 13.85 -16.86 3.16
N CYS A 253 13.00 -17.77 2.68
CA CYS A 253 13.25 -18.56 1.48
C CYS A 253 13.42 -17.69 0.21
N HIS A 254 12.70 -16.56 0.10
CA HIS A 254 12.84 -15.66 -1.05
C HIS A 254 14.03 -14.70 -0.99
N ARG A 255 14.47 -14.24 0.20
CA ARG A 255 15.53 -13.21 0.30
C ARG A 255 16.93 -13.69 -0.01
N GLU A 256 17.33 -14.87 0.50
CA GLU A 256 18.77 -15.21 0.55
C GLU A 256 19.36 -15.67 -0.80
N ASN A 257 18.54 -16.06 -1.78
CA ASN A 257 19.01 -16.71 -3.01
C ASN A 257 18.40 -16.11 -4.31
N GLY A 258 18.06 -14.81 -4.31
CA GLY A 258 17.65 -14.09 -5.53
C GLY A 258 16.25 -14.40 -6.07
N GLY A 259 15.39 -15.05 -5.27
CA GLY A 259 14.02 -15.42 -5.63
C GLY A 259 13.93 -16.73 -6.41
N GLY A 260 13.29 -17.74 -5.81
CA GLY A 260 13.03 -19.02 -6.49
C GLY A 260 12.71 -20.20 -5.58
N ARG A 261 13.06 -20.15 -4.29
CA ARG A 261 12.80 -21.25 -3.36
C ARG A 261 11.42 -21.19 -2.72
N ASN A 262 10.65 -22.26 -2.87
CA ASN A 262 9.37 -22.44 -2.18
C ASN A 262 9.59 -22.84 -0.72
N VAL A 263 8.63 -22.50 0.16
CA VAL A 263 8.59 -22.99 1.55
C VAL A 263 8.09 -24.44 1.55
N ILE A 264 8.93 -25.36 2.00
CA ILE A 264 8.56 -26.78 2.21
C ILE A 264 7.84 -26.93 3.56
N GLY A 265 8.31 -26.24 4.59
CA GLY A 265 7.76 -26.35 5.94
C GLY A 265 8.62 -25.72 7.03
N CYS A 266 8.31 -26.06 8.28
CA CYS A 266 9.07 -25.68 9.48
C CYS A 266 9.41 -26.96 10.26
N SER A 267 10.69 -27.20 10.57
CA SER A 267 11.14 -28.38 11.30
C SER A 267 12.18 -27.98 12.35
N ASN A 268 12.05 -28.49 13.58
CA ASN A 268 12.87 -28.08 14.74
C ASN A 268 12.95 -26.55 14.95
N GLY A 269 11.90 -25.82 14.56
CA GLY A 269 11.83 -24.37 14.61
C GLY A 269 12.64 -23.64 13.52
N GLN A 270 13.16 -24.35 12.51
CA GLN A 270 13.87 -23.78 11.35
C GLN A 270 13.08 -23.96 10.05
N CYS A 271 13.15 -22.95 9.18
CA CYS A 271 12.49 -22.97 7.88
C CYS A 271 13.16 -23.94 6.90
N GLN A 272 12.36 -24.70 6.18
CA GLN A 272 12.81 -25.57 5.08
C GLN A 272 12.38 -24.96 3.75
N CYS A 273 13.33 -24.78 2.85
CA CYS A 273 13.16 -24.18 1.53
C CYS A 273 13.66 -25.14 0.43
N SER A 274 12.97 -25.22 -0.71
CA SER A 274 13.39 -26.01 -1.88
C SER A 274 14.12 -25.13 -2.91
#